data_AF-A0A1Q6LE66-F1
#
_entry.id   AF-A0A1Q6LE66-F1
#
_cell.length_a   1.000
_cell.length_b   1.000
_cell.length_c   1.000
_cell.angle_alpha   90.00
_cell.angle_beta   90.00
_cell.angle_gamma   90.00
#
_symmetry.space_group_name_H-M   'P 1'
#
loop_
_entity.id
_entity.type
_entity.pdbx_description
1 polymer ?
#
loop_
_entity_poly.entity_id
_entity_poly.type
_entity_poly.pdbx_seq_one_letter_code
_entity_poly.pdbx_strand_id
1 'polypeptide(L)'
;MNQNSDEENLKRVDFKKGFFKKVKLSIFNVEKYPEMAVEGVPRAIAYLAKLVAILAVIVCVCLVVKTNQVVNQTVDYIENNFPDFSYQDGVLDVKSDDVLTYENDYFGKIVVDTKSEEKEIDENFNGFVILKDKIIVKNNAVVGTATYKYSEVLNQIGFTKFDKQSLVQYAKGTQMTSLYISVFVTVFIYAFIMYFLNTFVYVLMCSVFGYFASLFTKIKMRYAGIFNMSVYAITLSTLLNAVYIAVRLFVDFDIKYFEIMYVSVATIYLFAAIFIIKDDLIKNQAELTKIIEVQKQVRKEMDENQDDRDSGKQDKEKNSGVPESSDVKDKGKVDGKNNEKDNGVEDREAPEGTNA
;
A
#
# COMPACT_ATOMS: atom_id res chain seq x y z
N MET A 1 2.90 -6.79 48.20
CA MET A 1 2.38 -7.69 47.15
C MET A 1 1.55 -6.84 46.20
N ASN A 2 1.71 -7.02 44.88
CA ASN A 2 1.27 -6.13 43.77
C ASN A 2 2.18 -4.95 43.43
N GLN A 3 3.43 -5.25 43.05
CA GLN A 3 4.21 -4.38 42.14
C GLN A 3 4.53 -5.03 40.79
N ASN A 4 4.24 -6.33 40.62
CA ASN A 4 4.54 -7.05 39.37
C ASN A 4 3.39 -7.03 38.34
N SER A 5 2.20 -6.55 38.67
CA SER A 5 1.06 -6.46 37.73
C SER A 5 1.06 -5.19 36.88
N ASP A 6 1.79 -4.16 37.33
CA ASP A 6 1.72 -2.83 36.72
C ASP A 6 2.87 -2.59 35.73
N GLU A 7 3.99 -3.30 35.87
CA GLU A 7 5.09 -3.28 34.88
C GLU A 7 4.77 -4.06 33.60
N GLU A 8 3.96 -5.12 33.65
CA GLU A 8 3.52 -5.84 32.44
C GLU A 8 2.48 -5.06 31.62
N ASN A 9 1.77 -4.11 32.25
CA ASN A 9 0.81 -3.25 31.56
C ASN A 9 1.46 -2.00 30.91
N LEU A 10 2.72 -1.69 31.21
CA LEU A 10 3.42 -0.54 30.61
C LEU A 10 3.99 -0.81 29.20
N LYS A 11 3.90 -2.05 28.68
CA LYS A 11 4.38 -2.43 27.33
C LYS A 11 3.29 -2.64 26.28
N ARG A 12 2.04 -2.28 26.55
CA ARG A 12 0.99 -2.16 25.52
C ARG A 12 0.64 -0.70 25.27
N VAL A 13 1.60 0.06 24.76
CA VAL A 13 1.28 1.36 24.15
C VAL A 13 0.51 1.06 22.86
N ASP A 14 -0.81 1.25 22.89
CA ASP A 14 -1.68 1.13 21.73
C ASP A 14 -1.34 2.22 20.70
N PHE A 15 -0.33 1.97 19.89
CA PHE A 15 0.07 2.82 18.77
C PHE A 15 -0.87 2.63 17.57
N LYS A 16 -2.19 2.83 17.75
CA LYS A 16 -3.07 3.04 16.59
C LYS A 16 -2.80 4.42 15.99
N LYS A 17 -1.74 4.53 15.21
CA LYS A 17 -1.41 5.73 14.43
C LYS A 17 -2.50 5.93 13.35
N GLY A 18 -3.07 7.13 13.26
CA GLY A 18 -4.03 7.47 12.21
C GLY A 18 -3.43 7.38 10.80
N PHE A 19 -4.28 7.28 9.76
CA PHE A 19 -3.84 7.08 8.37
C PHE A 19 -2.81 8.13 7.91
N PHE A 20 -3.13 9.42 8.04
CA PHE A 20 -2.22 10.50 7.62
C PHE A 20 -0.90 10.52 8.42
N LYS A 21 -0.94 10.10 9.68
CA LYS A 21 0.28 9.93 10.49
C LYS A 21 1.14 8.81 9.91
N LYS A 22 0.55 7.69 9.51
CA LYS A 22 1.27 6.61 8.82
C LYS A 22 1.84 7.08 7.48
N VAL A 23 1.09 7.82 6.67
CA VAL A 23 1.60 8.40 5.41
C VAL A 23 2.81 9.28 5.67
N LYS A 24 2.74 10.19 6.65
CA LYS A 24 3.87 11.05 7.02
C LYS A 24 5.09 10.24 7.43
N LEU A 25 4.91 9.23 8.29
CA LEU A 25 6.01 8.37 8.73
C LEU A 25 6.59 7.54 7.57
N SER A 26 5.73 7.03 6.68
CA SER A 26 6.12 6.29 5.48
C SER A 26 6.94 7.12 4.49
N ILE A 27 6.87 8.45 4.55
CA ILE A 27 7.63 9.34 3.66
C ILE A 27 8.91 9.81 4.33
N PHE A 28 8.85 10.20 5.60
CA PHE A 28 9.95 10.93 6.25
C PHE A 28 10.71 10.13 7.32
N ASN A 29 10.20 8.98 7.76
CA ASN A 29 10.72 8.25 8.91
C ASN A 29 10.80 6.74 8.63
N VAL A 30 11.76 6.36 7.80
CA VAL A 30 12.00 4.95 7.42
C VAL A 30 12.34 4.06 8.64
N GLU A 31 12.95 4.63 9.68
CA GLU A 31 13.24 3.98 10.95
C GLU A 31 11.97 3.55 11.72
N LYS A 32 10.80 4.11 11.37
CA LYS A 32 9.51 3.77 12.00
C LYS A 32 8.77 2.62 11.30
N TYR A 33 9.32 2.04 10.24
CA TYR A 33 8.69 0.94 9.52
C TYR A 33 8.49 -0.31 10.39
N PRO A 34 9.45 -0.75 11.23
CA PRO A 34 9.25 -1.90 12.10
C PRO A 34 8.07 -1.74 13.04
N GLU A 35 7.90 -0.54 13.62
CA GLU A 35 6.77 -0.21 14.50
C GLU A 35 5.42 -0.31 13.79
N MET A 36 5.36 0.03 12.50
CA MET A 36 4.13 -0.08 11.70
C MET A 36 3.94 -1.49 11.13
N ALA A 37 5.02 -2.25 10.94
CA ALA A 37 5.00 -3.59 10.37
C ALA A 37 4.47 -4.65 11.33
N VAL A 38 4.57 -4.43 12.65
CA VAL A 38 4.00 -5.34 13.66
C VAL A 38 2.46 -5.30 13.71
N GLU A 39 1.82 -4.35 13.03
CA GLU A 39 0.35 -4.25 12.97
C GLU A 39 -0.34 -5.37 12.18
N GLY A 40 0.42 -6.12 11.38
CA GLY A 40 -0.08 -7.29 10.63
C GLY A 40 -0.52 -6.99 9.19
N VAL A 41 -0.52 -8.04 8.37
CA VAL A 41 -0.78 -7.99 6.92
C VAL A 41 -2.12 -7.33 6.56
N PRO A 42 -3.26 -7.67 7.20
CA PRO A 42 -4.54 -7.05 6.85
C PRO A 42 -4.56 -5.53 7.05
N ARG A 43 -3.86 -5.02 8.08
CA ARG A 43 -3.79 -3.58 8.35
C ARG A 43 -2.88 -2.86 7.36
N ALA A 44 -1.79 -3.50 6.93
CA ALA A 44 -0.93 -2.98 5.88
C ALA A 44 -1.69 -2.90 4.54
N ILE A 45 -2.38 -3.97 4.14
CA ILE A 45 -3.20 -3.98 2.92
C ILE A 45 -4.31 -2.92 2.99
N ALA A 46 -5.00 -2.79 4.12
CA ALA A 46 -6.02 -1.75 4.31
C ALA A 46 -5.44 -0.33 4.23
N TYR A 47 -4.21 -0.11 4.72
CA TYR A 47 -3.50 1.15 4.54
C TYR A 47 -3.21 1.41 3.05
N LEU A 48 -2.71 0.41 2.32
CA LEU A 48 -2.43 0.52 0.90
C LEU A 48 -3.69 0.86 0.09
N ALA A 49 -4.78 0.16 0.35
CA ALA A 49 -6.07 0.41 -0.31
C ALA A 49 -6.56 1.84 -0.06
N LYS A 50 -6.46 2.35 1.18
CA LYS A 50 -6.83 3.74 1.50
C LYS A 50 -5.94 4.76 0.79
N LEU A 51 -4.63 4.51 0.72
CA LEU A 51 -3.69 5.36 0.01
C LEU A 51 -4.04 5.44 -1.49
N VAL A 52 -4.20 4.29 -2.13
CA VAL A 52 -4.55 4.21 -3.56
C VAL A 52 -5.91 4.83 -3.84
N ALA A 53 -6.92 4.62 -2.98
CA ALA A 53 -8.24 5.24 -3.15
C ALA A 53 -8.17 6.77 -3.15
N ILE A 54 -7.45 7.38 -2.20
CA ILE A 54 -7.30 8.84 -2.13
C ILE A 54 -6.59 9.38 -3.37
N LEU A 55 -5.51 8.72 -3.80
CA LEU A 55 -4.75 9.13 -4.99
C LEU A 55 -5.56 8.95 -6.28
N ALA A 56 -6.33 7.87 -6.39
CA ALA A 56 -7.23 7.63 -7.52
C ALA A 56 -8.31 8.71 -7.62
N VAL A 57 -8.89 9.15 -6.49
CA VAL A 57 -9.83 10.28 -6.48
C VAL A 57 -9.18 11.54 -7.07
N ILE A 58 -7.96 11.88 -6.64
CA ILE A 58 -7.25 13.07 -7.15
C ILE A 58 -7.07 12.99 -8.67
N VAL A 59 -6.55 11.86 -9.17
CA VAL A 59 -6.35 11.66 -10.61
C VAL A 59 -7.68 11.73 -11.37
N CYS A 60 -8.75 11.13 -10.85
CA CYS A 60 -10.06 11.16 -11.49
C CYS A 60 -10.66 12.57 -11.53
N VAL A 61 -10.48 13.38 -10.49
CA VAL A 61 -10.90 14.79 -10.50
C VAL A 61 -10.12 15.56 -11.57
N CYS A 62 -8.80 15.40 -11.65
CA CYS A 62 -7.98 16.01 -12.69
C CYS A 62 -8.46 15.61 -14.10
N LEU A 63 -8.79 14.34 -14.31
CA LEU A 63 -9.31 13.84 -15.58
C LEU A 63 -10.65 14.49 -15.93
N VAL A 64 -11.61 14.55 -14.99
CA VAL A 64 -12.92 15.18 -15.21
C VAL A 64 -12.76 16.67 -15.56
N VAL A 65 -11.86 17.37 -14.87
CA VAL A 65 -11.55 18.78 -15.18
C VAL A 65 -10.99 18.92 -16.59
N LYS A 66 -10.04 18.06 -16.98
CA LYS A 66 -9.49 18.05 -18.35
C LYS A 66 -10.56 17.73 -19.40
N THR A 67 -11.42 16.75 -19.13
CA THR A 67 -12.54 16.41 -20.01
C THR A 67 -13.51 17.58 -20.16
N ASN A 68 -13.84 18.29 -19.08
CA ASN A 68 -14.69 19.48 -19.17
C ASN A 68 -14.06 20.57 -20.05
N GLN A 69 -12.76 20.83 -19.90
CA GLN A 69 -12.05 21.79 -20.76
C GLN A 69 -12.13 21.40 -22.24
N VAL A 70 -11.87 20.13 -22.55
CA VAL A 70 -11.93 19.61 -23.92
C VAL A 70 -13.35 19.72 -24.48
N VAL A 71 -14.37 19.33 -23.70
CA VAL A 71 -15.78 19.46 -24.11
C VAL A 71 -16.13 20.91 -24.41
N ASN A 72 -15.78 21.85 -23.53
CA ASN A 72 -16.09 23.27 -23.76
C ASN A 72 -15.42 23.79 -25.04
N GLN A 73 -14.14 23.46 -25.28
CA GLN A 73 -13.44 23.81 -26.51
C GLN A 73 -14.13 23.23 -27.75
N THR A 74 -14.56 21.96 -27.69
CA THR A 74 -15.30 21.31 -28.78
C THR A 74 -16.65 21.98 -29.02
N VAL A 75 -17.39 22.32 -27.97
CA VAL A 75 -18.70 22.96 -28.09
C VAL A 75 -18.57 24.36 -28.67
N ASP A 76 -17.58 25.14 -28.25
CA ASP A 76 -17.30 26.47 -28.80
C ASP A 76 -16.91 26.39 -30.29
N TYR A 77 -16.16 25.35 -30.68
CA TYR A 77 -15.87 25.10 -32.09
C TYR A 77 -17.14 24.73 -32.88
N ILE A 78 -17.97 23.84 -32.34
CA ILE A 78 -19.24 23.44 -32.96
C ILE A 78 -20.11 24.67 -33.18
N GLU A 79 -20.31 25.48 -32.16
CA GLU A 79 -21.16 26.67 -32.20
C GLU A 79 -20.72 27.65 -33.29
N ASN A 80 -19.42 27.98 -33.33
CA ASN A 80 -18.92 29.10 -34.14
C ASN A 80 -18.39 28.71 -35.53
N ASN A 81 -17.93 27.47 -35.73
CA ASN A 81 -17.19 27.09 -36.94
C ASN A 81 -17.76 25.86 -37.67
N PHE A 82 -18.44 24.96 -36.96
CA PHE A 82 -18.97 23.74 -37.58
C PHE A 82 -20.28 24.03 -38.36
N PRO A 83 -20.51 23.41 -39.53
CA PRO A 83 -21.75 23.60 -40.29
C PRO A 83 -22.99 23.27 -39.48
N ASP A 84 -24.14 23.80 -39.90
CA ASP A 84 -25.42 23.41 -39.29
C ASP A 84 -25.67 21.92 -39.50
N PHE A 85 -26.32 21.30 -38.51
CA PHE A 85 -26.71 19.91 -38.59
C PHE A 85 -27.99 19.66 -37.81
N SER A 86 -28.66 18.56 -38.17
CA SER A 86 -29.82 18.05 -37.45
C SER A 86 -29.73 16.54 -37.33
N TYR A 87 -30.14 16.02 -36.19
CA TYR A 87 -30.38 14.61 -35.97
C TYR A 87 -31.88 14.37 -35.83
N GLN A 88 -32.41 13.41 -36.59
CA GLN A 88 -33.79 12.94 -36.44
C GLN A 88 -33.90 11.50 -36.93
N ASP A 89 -34.65 10.66 -36.20
CA ASP A 89 -35.01 9.30 -36.62
C ASP A 89 -33.79 8.42 -36.97
N GLY A 90 -32.72 8.52 -36.18
CA GLY A 90 -31.50 7.75 -36.40
C GLY A 90 -30.53 8.35 -37.43
N VAL A 91 -30.89 9.46 -38.07
CA VAL A 91 -30.13 10.07 -39.16
C VAL A 91 -29.56 11.41 -38.73
N LEU A 92 -28.24 11.56 -38.83
CA LEU A 92 -27.50 12.81 -38.72
C LEU A 92 -27.31 13.39 -40.13
N ASP A 93 -27.84 14.60 -40.35
CA ASP A 93 -27.63 15.36 -41.59
C ASP A 93 -26.82 16.63 -41.28
N VAL A 94 -25.56 16.65 -41.76
CA VAL A 94 -24.69 17.82 -41.72
C VAL A 94 -24.85 18.59 -43.03
N LYS A 95 -25.05 19.91 -42.94
CA LYS A 95 -25.20 20.82 -44.08
C LYS A 95 -23.83 21.16 -44.69
N SER A 96 -23.15 20.14 -45.18
CA SER A 96 -21.89 20.20 -45.92
C SER A 96 -21.96 19.22 -47.07
N ASP A 97 -21.50 19.65 -48.25
CA ASP A 97 -21.31 18.76 -49.41
C ASP A 97 -19.93 18.07 -49.37
N ASP A 98 -18.97 18.68 -48.68
CA ASP A 98 -17.61 18.15 -48.52
C ASP A 98 -17.47 17.27 -47.27
N VAL A 99 -16.54 16.31 -47.35
CA VAL A 99 -16.07 15.53 -46.21
C VAL A 99 -15.24 16.43 -45.30
N LEU A 100 -15.68 16.60 -44.06
CA LEU A 100 -14.96 17.40 -43.08
C LEU A 100 -13.95 16.53 -42.35
N THR A 101 -12.71 17.02 -42.22
CA THR A 101 -11.64 16.31 -41.51
C THR A 101 -10.98 17.23 -40.51
N TYR A 102 -10.84 16.76 -39.27
CA TYR A 102 -10.21 17.45 -38.18
C TYR A 102 -9.16 16.56 -37.53
N GLU A 103 -8.11 17.18 -37.00
CA GLU A 103 -7.10 16.49 -36.19
C GLU A 103 -7.11 17.10 -34.79
N ASN A 104 -7.05 16.23 -33.79
CA ASN A 104 -7.01 16.61 -32.40
C ASN A 104 -6.03 15.71 -31.65
N ASP A 105 -5.15 16.30 -30.85
CA ASP A 105 -4.11 15.55 -30.13
C ASP A 105 -4.69 14.52 -29.14
N TYR A 106 -5.91 14.75 -28.64
CA TYR A 106 -6.58 13.89 -27.67
C TYR A 106 -7.46 12.82 -28.34
N PHE A 107 -8.17 13.17 -29.42
CA PHE A 107 -9.15 12.31 -30.09
C PHE A 107 -8.64 11.67 -31.39
N GLY A 108 -7.45 12.05 -31.86
CA GLY A 108 -6.94 11.65 -33.17
C GLY A 108 -7.70 12.33 -34.30
N LYS A 109 -7.83 11.63 -35.43
CA LYS A 109 -8.47 12.14 -36.64
C LYS A 109 -9.99 11.98 -36.56
N ILE A 110 -10.73 13.05 -36.80
CA ILE A 110 -12.20 13.07 -36.85
C ILE A 110 -12.61 13.32 -38.30
N VAL A 111 -13.33 12.37 -38.90
CA VAL A 111 -13.84 12.48 -40.27
C VAL A 111 -15.36 12.51 -40.22
N VAL A 112 -15.99 13.54 -40.79
CA VAL A 112 -17.44 13.67 -40.88
C VAL A 112 -17.88 13.53 -42.33
N ASP A 113 -18.67 12.51 -42.61
CA ASP A 113 -19.13 12.14 -43.94
C ASP A 113 -20.56 11.58 -43.86
N THR A 114 -21.54 12.47 -43.69
CA THR A 114 -22.95 12.08 -43.55
C THR A 114 -23.67 11.81 -44.88
N LYS A 115 -22.95 11.90 -46.01
CA LYS A 115 -23.49 11.57 -47.34
C LYS A 115 -23.14 10.14 -47.76
N SER A 116 -22.07 9.59 -47.22
CA SER A 116 -21.66 8.19 -47.44
C SER A 116 -22.30 7.23 -46.42
N GLU A 117 -22.69 6.04 -46.87
CA GLU A 117 -23.23 4.98 -45.99
C GLU A 117 -22.13 4.11 -45.36
N GLU A 118 -21.01 3.98 -46.06
CA GLU A 118 -19.86 3.20 -45.65
C GLU A 118 -18.57 3.97 -45.94
N LYS A 119 -17.55 3.69 -45.14
CA LYS A 119 -16.21 4.25 -45.32
C LYS A 119 -15.19 3.22 -44.89
N GLU A 120 -14.26 2.91 -45.79
CA GLU A 120 -13.13 2.06 -45.44
C GLU A 120 -12.24 2.76 -44.42
N ILE A 121 -11.87 2.02 -43.37
CA ILE A 121 -11.01 2.52 -42.30
C ILE A 121 -9.66 1.84 -42.40
N ASP A 122 -8.64 2.63 -42.75
CA ASP A 122 -7.24 2.19 -42.80
C ASP A 122 -6.82 1.52 -41.48
N GLU A 123 -5.92 0.55 -41.57
CA GLU A 123 -5.30 -0.12 -40.43
C GLU A 123 -4.69 0.88 -39.44
N ASN A 124 -4.07 1.95 -39.95
CA ASN A 124 -3.38 2.96 -39.15
C ASN A 124 -4.28 4.10 -38.64
N PHE A 125 -5.58 4.08 -38.96
CA PHE A 125 -6.50 5.14 -38.56
C PHE A 125 -6.72 5.13 -37.04
N ASN A 126 -6.48 6.28 -36.41
CA ASN A 126 -6.72 6.51 -34.99
C ASN A 126 -7.66 7.71 -34.82
N GLY A 127 -8.89 7.47 -34.39
CA GLY A 127 -9.90 8.50 -34.12
C GLY A 127 -11.33 8.07 -34.45
N PHE A 128 -12.10 8.98 -35.03
CA PHE A 128 -13.56 8.87 -35.19
C PHE A 128 -13.99 9.10 -36.63
N VAL A 129 -14.89 8.27 -37.14
CA VAL A 129 -15.59 8.48 -38.42
C VAL A 129 -17.09 8.62 -38.12
N ILE A 130 -17.63 9.79 -38.40
CA ILE A 130 -19.02 10.17 -38.17
C ILE A 130 -19.76 10.05 -39.51
N LEU A 131 -20.62 9.05 -39.64
CA LEU A 131 -21.44 8.80 -40.81
C LEU A 131 -22.89 9.21 -40.55
N LYS A 132 -23.76 8.98 -41.54
CA LYS A 132 -25.18 9.32 -41.51
C LYS A 132 -25.94 8.70 -40.34
N ASP A 133 -25.70 7.43 -40.01
CA ASP A 133 -26.49 6.67 -39.03
C ASP A 133 -25.68 6.07 -37.87
N LYS A 134 -24.35 6.19 -37.95
CA LYS A 134 -23.42 5.56 -37.02
C LYS A 134 -22.13 6.36 -36.86
N ILE A 135 -21.47 6.15 -35.73
CA ILE A 135 -20.09 6.55 -35.50
C ILE A 135 -19.22 5.31 -35.45
N ILE A 136 -18.06 5.39 -36.09
CA ILE A 136 -17.04 4.35 -36.08
C ILE A 136 -15.83 4.87 -35.31
N VAL A 137 -15.40 4.11 -34.32
CA VAL A 137 -14.30 4.44 -33.42
C VAL A 137 -13.19 3.43 -33.64
N LYS A 138 -11.97 3.92 -33.87
CA LYS A 138 -10.79 3.09 -33.95
C LYS A 138 -9.67 3.73 -33.16
N ASN A 139 -8.99 2.92 -32.35
CA ASN A 139 -7.87 3.36 -31.56
C ASN A 139 -6.72 2.36 -31.71
N ASN A 140 -5.51 2.85 -31.98
CA ASN A 140 -4.35 1.99 -32.20
C ASN A 140 -3.98 1.13 -30.96
N ALA A 141 -4.47 1.49 -29.78
CA ALA A 141 -4.27 0.72 -28.55
C ALA A 141 -5.25 -0.45 -28.36
N VAL A 142 -6.31 -0.54 -29.16
CA VAL A 142 -7.33 -1.59 -29.06
C VAL A 142 -7.46 -2.31 -30.40
N VAL A 143 -7.50 -3.65 -30.37
CA VAL A 143 -7.65 -4.45 -31.58
C VAL A 143 -9.05 -4.28 -32.16
N GLY A 144 -9.12 -3.93 -33.44
CA GLY A 144 -10.36 -3.84 -34.20
C GLY A 144 -10.98 -2.44 -34.22
N THR A 145 -12.25 -2.41 -34.64
CA THR A 145 -13.01 -1.19 -34.85
C THR A 145 -14.36 -1.34 -34.16
N ALA A 146 -14.80 -0.32 -33.42
CA ALA A 146 -16.09 -0.29 -32.76
C ALA A 146 -17.07 0.59 -33.54
N THR A 147 -18.24 0.06 -33.87
CA THR A 147 -19.29 0.78 -34.61
C THR A 147 -20.51 0.93 -33.72
N TYR A 148 -21.01 2.16 -33.59
CA TYR A 148 -22.17 2.48 -32.77
C TYR A 148 -23.22 3.20 -33.62
N LYS A 149 -24.43 2.61 -33.73
CA LYS A 149 -25.56 3.29 -34.39
C LYS A 149 -26.14 4.35 -33.48
N TYR A 150 -26.47 5.51 -34.04
CA TYR A 150 -27.08 6.60 -33.27
C TYR A 150 -28.41 6.18 -32.66
N SER A 151 -29.23 5.44 -33.41
CA SER A 151 -30.53 4.94 -32.93
C SER A 151 -30.41 3.96 -31.75
N GLU A 152 -29.27 3.32 -31.55
CA GLU A 152 -29.05 2.43 -30.40
C GLU A 152 -28.57 3.23 -29.19
N VAL A 153 -27.65 4.17 -29.39
CA VAL A 153 -27.02 4.93 -28.30
C VAL A 153 -27.88 6.11 -27.83
N LEU A 154 -28.37 6.94 -28.75
CA LEU A 154 -29.06 8.19 -28.44
C LEU A 154 -30.48 7.94 -27.91
N ASN A 155 -31.15 6.89 -28.39
CA ASN A 155 -32.46 6.50 -27.85
C ASN A 155 -32.39 6.07 -26.38
N GLN A 156 -31.30 5.41 -25.95
CA GLN A 156 -31.12 5.01 -24.55
C GLN A 156 -31.04 6.21 -23.59
N ILE A 157 -30.56 7.35 -24.09
CA ILE A 157 -30.45 8.60 -23.33
C ILE A 157 -31.59 9.58 -23.64
N GLY A 158 -32.64 9.13 -24.35
CA GLY A 158 -33.85 9.91 -24.63
C GLY A 158 -33.72 10.95 -25.75
N PHE A 159 -32.63 10.92 -26.54
CA PHE A 159 -32.43 11.81 -27.67
C PHE A 159 -32.98 11.18 -28.96
N THR A 160 -34.14 11.65 -29.40
CA THR A 160 -34.76 11.24 -30.68
C THR A 160 -34.61 12.31 -31.77
N LYS A 161 -34.45 13.57 -31.37
CA LYS A 161 -34.24 14.72 -32.26
C LYS A 161 -33.42 15.81 -31.56
N PHE A 162 -32.45 16.38 -32.26
CA PHE A 162 -31.76 17.60 -31.83
C PHE A 162 -31.16 18.33 -33.04
N ASP A 163 -30.91 19.62 -32.88
CA ASP A 163 -30.15 20.43 -33.81
C ASP A 163 -28.88 20.96 -33.13
N LYS A 164 -28.09 21.72 -33.89
CA LYS A 164 -26.86 22.34 -33.42
C LYS A 164 -27.04 23.16 -32.15
N GLN A 165 -28.05 24.04 -32.09
CA GLN A 165 -28.28 24.90 -30.93
C GLN A 165 -28.67 24.10 -29.69
N SER A 166 -29.54 23.10 -29.87
CA SER A 166 -29.97 22.21 -28.80
C SER A 166 -28.80 21.41 -28.22
N LEU A 167 -27.88 20.93 -29.07
CA LEU A 167 -26.67 20.24 -28.62
C LEU A 167 -25.75 21.18 -27.82
N VAL A 168 -25.53 22.40 -28.31
CA VAL A 168 -24.69 23.41 -27.61
C VAL A 168 -25.29 23.74 -26.24
N GLN A 169 -26.60 23.96 -26.16
CA GLN A 169 -27.29 24.24 -24.89
C GLN A 169 -27.19 23.07 -23.92
N TYR A 170 -27.38 21.84 -24.40
CA TYR A 170 -27.22 20.65 -23.57
C TYR A 170 -25.79 20.54 -23.02
N ALA A 171 -24.78 20.73 -23.87
CA ALA A 171 -23.38 20.57 -23.50
C ALA A 171 -22.87 21.68 -22.56
N LYS A 172 -23.38 22.91 -22.68
CA LYS A 172 -23.08 24.02 -21.76
C LYS A 172 -23.98 24.01 -20.50
N GLY A 173 -25.05 23.22 -20.52
CA GLY A 173 -26.06 23.18 -19.47
C GLY A 173 -25.69 22.30 -18.28
N THR A 174 -26.50 22.39 -17.22
CA THR A 174 -26.32 21.59 -16.00
C THR A 174 -26.61 20.11 -16.22
N GLN A 175 -27.26 19.74 -17.34
CA GLN A 175 -27.57 18.36 -17.72
C GLN A 175 -26.30 17.51 -17.88
N MET A 176 -25.18 18.11 -18.29
CA MET A 176 -23.88 17.41 -18.39
C MET A 176 -23.33 16.95 -17.04
N THR A 177 -23.82 17.50 -15.93
CA THR A 177 -23.34 17.14 -14.58
C THR A 177 -23.54 15.66 -14.27
N SER A 178 -24.68 15.08 -14.67
CA SER A 178 -24.95 13.65 -14.44
C SER A 178 -24.00 12.76 -15.23
N LEU A 179 -23.66 13.16 -16.45
CA LEU A 179 -22.68 12.46 -17.28
C LEU A 179 -21.28 12.55 -16.67
N TYR A 180 -20.84 13.72 -16.19
CA TYR A 180 -19.56 13.86 -15.51
C TYR A 180 -19.47 13.01 -14.24
N ILE A 181 -20.55 12.93 -13.45
CA ILE A 181 -20.59 12.06 -12.27
C ILE A 181 -20.52 10.57 -12.67
N SER A 182 -21.27 10.16 -13.69
CA SER A 182 -21.26 8.78 -14.19
C SER A 182 -19.88 8.35 -14.70
N VAL A 183 -19.23 9.22 -15.49
CA VAL A 183 -17.86 9.03 -15.98
C VAL A 183 -16.88 8.99 -14.80
N PHE A 184 -16.99 9.91 -13.84
CA PHE A 184 -16.14 9.92 -12.65
C PHE A 184 -16.23 8.60 -11.89
N VAL A 185 -17.44 8.11 -11.59
CA VAL A 185 -17.62 6.87 -10.82
C VAL A 185 -17.05 5.67 -11.58
N THR A 186 -17.34 5.57 -12.88
CA THR A 186 -16.87 4.45 -13.72
C THR A 186 -15.34 4.44 -13.80
N VAL A 187 -14.75 5.59 -14.12
CA VAL A 187 -13.28 5.71 -14.21
C VAL A 187 -12.64 5.53 -12.84
N PHE A 188 -13.24 6.02 -11.75
CA PHE A 188 -12.73 5.84 -10.41
C PHE A 188 -12.66 4.36 -10.02
N ILE A 189 -13.71 3.58 -10.27
CA ILE A 189 -13.72 2.14 -9.95
C ILE A 189 -12.61 1.44 -10.74
N TYR A 190 -12.54 1.68 -12.05
CA TYR A 190 -11.51 1.10 -12.91
C TYR A 190 -10.10 1.49 -12.46
N ALA A 191 -9.85 2.79 -12.27
CA ALA A 191 -8.56 3.32 -11.86
C ALA A 191 -8.14 2.82 -10.49
N PHE A 192 -9.06 2.75 -9.52
CA PHE A 192 -8.78 2.22 -8.19
C PHE A 192 -8.33 0.75 -8.27
N ILE A 193 -9.07 -0.10 -9.00
CA ILE A 193 -8.74 -1.53 -9.12
C ILE A 193 -7.37 -1.69 -9.80
N MET A 194 -7.18 -1.06 -10.96
CA MET A 194 -5.94 -1.20 -11.73
C MET A 194 -4.73 -0.64 -10.97
N TYR A 195 -4.89 0.54 -10.35
CA TYR A 195 -3.80 1.16 -9.60
C TYR A 195 -3.46 0.38 -8.33
N PHE A 196 -4.47 -0.19 -7.65
CA PHE A 196 -4.25 -1.04 -6.49
C PHE A 196 -3.52 -2.31 -6.88
N LEU A 197 -3.97 -3.02 -7.92
CA LEU A 197 -3.34 -4.25 -8.39
C LEU A 197 -1.89 -4.00 -8.82
N ASN A 198 -1.64 -2.95 -9.60
CA ASN A 198 -0.30 -2.61 -10.05
C ASN A 198 0.62 -2.27 -8.85
N THR A 199 0.17 -1.39 -7.95
CA THR A 199 0.92 -1.05 -6.73
C THR A 199 1.16 -2.29 -5.86
N PHE A 200 0.20 -3.20 -5.77
CA PHE A 200 0.32 -4.44 -5.02
C PHE A 200 1.40 -5.36 -5.61
N VAL A 201 1.48 -5.49 -6.94
CA VAL A 201 2.56 -6.22 -7.61
C VAL A 201 3.92 -5.60 -7.27
N TYR A 202 4.04 -4.28 -7.27
CA TYR A 202 5.27 -3.61 -6.89
C TYR A 202 5.64 -3.81 -5.41
N VAL A 203 4.67 -3.85 -4.50
CA VAL A 203 4.91 -4.23 -3.10
C VAL A 203 5.48 -5.64 -3.03
N LEU A 204 4.91 -6.59 -3.77
CA LEU A 204 5.41 -7.97 -3.81
C LEU A 204 6.85 -8.02 -4.31
N MET A 205 7.16 -7.35 -5.42
CA MET A 205 8.53 -7.24 -5.94
C MET A 205 9.48 -6.62 -4.90
N CYS A 206 9.08 -5.51 -4.28
CA CYS A 206 9.87 -4.83 -3.26
C CYS A 206 10.11 -5.75 -2.05
N SER A 207 9.12 -6.54 -1.64
CA SER A 207 9.25 -7.48 -0.52
C SER A 207 10.19 -8.65 -0.82
N VAL A 208 10.27 -9.11 -2.08
CA VAL A 208 11.29 -10.06 -2.53
C VAL A 208 12.70 -9.47 -2.42
N PHE A 209 12.91 -8.22 -2.87
CA PHE A 209 14.19 -7.54 -2.69
C PHE A 209 14.54 -7.33 -1.21
N GLY A 210 13.56 -6.96 -0.37
CA GLY A 210 13.74 -6.84 1.07
C GLY A 210 14.12 -8.16 1.74
N TYR A 211 13.57 -9.28 1.26
CA TYR A 211 13.96 -10.61 1.71
C TYR A 211 15.44 -10.87 1.41
N PHE A 212 15.91 -10.59 0.19
CA PHE A 212 17.34 -10.69 -0.12
C PHE A 212 18.20 -9.78 0.76
N ALA A 213 17.80 -8.53 1.00
CA ALA A 213 18.50 -7.63 1.91
C ALA A 213 18.59 -8.20 3.34
N SER A 214 17.54 -8.87 3.83
CA SER A 214 17.55 -9.53 5.14
C SER A 214 18.57 -10.68 5.21
N LEU A 215 18.75 -11.42 4.10
CA LEU A 215 19.76 -12.47 3.99
C LEU A 215 21.18 -11.90 4.03
N PHE A 216 21.46 -10.85 3.25
CA PHE A 216 22.77 -10.20 3.23
C PHE A 216 23.13 -9.57 4.57
N THR A 217 22.15 -9.00 5.27
CA THR A 217 22.33 -8.40 6.60
C THR A 217 22.37 -9.43 7.72
N LYS A 218 22.01 -10.69 7.45
CA LYS A 218 21.90 -11.81 8.42
C LYS A 218 20.91 -11.53 9.56
N ILE A 219 19.90 -10.70 9.32
CA ILE A 219 18.84 -10.43 10.30
C ILE A 219 17.71 -11.45 10.10
N LYS A 220 17.34 -12.17 11.15
CA LYS A 220 16.17 -13.05 11.14
C LYS A 220 14.88 -12.23 11.23
N MET A 221 14.20 -12.04 10.11
CA MET A 221 12.88 -11.39 10.05
C MET A 221 11.86 -12.33 9.39
N ARG A 222 10.63 -12.34 9.89
CA ARG A 222 9.52 -13.03 9.22
C ARG A 222 9.20 -12.31 7.92
N TYR A 223 8.94 -13.06 6.85
CA TYR A 223 8.57 -12.49 5.55
C TYR A 223 7.37 -11.54 5.66
N ALA A 224 6.37 -11.86 6.48
CA ALA A 224 5.23 -10.99 6.74
C ALA A 224 5.63 -9.60 7.26
N GLY A 225 6.69 -9.50 8.07
CA GLY A 225 7.23 -8.22 8.53
C GLY A 225 7.87 -7.44 7.39
N ILE A 226 8.65 -8.11 6.54
CA ILE A 226 9.28 -7.50 5.35
C ILE A 226 8.20 -6.99 4.39
N PHE A 227 7.20 -7.82 4.08
CA PHE A 227 6.06 -7.44 3.26
C PHE A 227 5.35 -6.19 3.81
N ASN A 228 5.04 -6.16 5.11
CA ASN A 228 4.40 -5.00 5.72
C ASN A 228 5.29 -3.75 5.61
N MET A 229 6.61 -3.87 5.78
CA MET A 229 7.54 -2.75 5.57
C MET A 229 7.55 -2.29 4.10
N SER A 230 7.48 -3.19 3.12
CA SER A 230 7.39 -2.85 1.70
C SER A 230 6.12 -2.04 1.38
N VAL A 231 5.00 -2.36 2.02
CA VAL A 231 3.75 -1.58 1.90
C VAL A 231 3.93 -0.13 2.37
N TYR A 232 4.69 0.10 3.43
CA TYR A 232 4.97 1.47 3.87
C TYR A 232 6.02 2.15 2.96
N ALA A 233 7.06 1.41 2.55
CA ALA A 233 8.12 1.89 1.69
C ALA A 233 7.63 2.44 0.33
N ILE A 234 6.58 1.85 -0.23
CA ILE A 234 6.04 2.26 -1.53
C ILE A 234 5.24 3.58 -1.49
N THR A 235 4.96 4.11 -0.29
CA THR A 235 4.07 5.27 -0.11
C THR A 235 4.52 6.49 -0.92
N LEU A 236 5.81 6.86 -0.81
CA LEU A 236 6.34 8.03 -1.51
C LEU A 236 6.32 7.82 -3.03
N SER A 237 6.76 6.67 -3.51
CA SER A 237 6.73 6.34 -4.94
C SER A 237 5.30 6.42 -5.50
N THR A 238 4.32 5.89 -4.74
CA THR A 238 2.89 5.94 -5.11
C THR A 238 2.38 7.37 -5.20
N LEU A 239 2.71 8.22 -4.22
CA LEU A 239 2.36 9.63 -4.26
C LEU A 239 2.96 10.34 -5.48
N LEU A 240 4.26 10.13 -5.76
CA LEU A 240 4.95 10.72 -6.90
C LEU A 240 4.36 10.27 -8.24
N ASN A 241 3.95 8.99 -8.36
CA ASN A 241 3.30 8.49 -9.56
C ASN A 241 1.94 9.14 -9.81
N ALA A 242 1.13 9.30 -8.76
CA ALA A 242 -0.15 9.98 -8.89
C ALA A 242 0.02 11.45 -9.33
N VAL A 243 1.03 12.14 -8.79
CA VAL A 243 1.39 13.50 -9.24
C VAL A 243 1.84 13.51 -10.70
N TYR A 244 2.71 12.58 -11.10
CA TYR A 244 3.16 12.46 -12.49
C TYR A 244 1.99 12.28 -13.46
N ILE A 245 1.08 11.34 -13.17
CA ILE A 245 -0.12 11.10 -13.97
C ILE A 245 -0.98 12.38 -14.03
N ALA A 246 -1.21 13.04 -12.89
CA ALA A 246 -2.02 14.26 -12.85
C ALA A 246 -1.43 15.41 -13.67
N VAL A 247 -0.11 15.65 -13.60
CA VAL A 247 0.54 16.71 -14.38
C VAL A 247 0.52 16.38 -15.87
N ARG A 248 0.72 15.11 -16.24
CA ARG A 248 0.70 14.65 -17.64
C ARG A 248 -0.66 14.83 -18.33
N LEU A 249 -1.75 14.94 -17.57
CA LEU A 249 -3.07 15.28 -18.14
C LEU A 249 -3.14 16.70 -18.71
N PHE A 250 -2.28 17.61 -18.23
CA PHE A 250 -2.28 19.02 -18.60
C PHE A 250 -1.06 19.43 -19.42
N VAL A 251 0.06 18.74 -19.24
CA VAL A 251 1.33 19.03 -19.91
C VAL A 251 1.80 17.78 -20.63
N ASP A 252 2.13 17.89 -21.91
CA ASP A 252 2.68 16.78 -22.67
C ASP A 252 4.18 16.64 -22.36
N PHE A 253 4.51 15.69 -21.50
CA PHE A 253 5.87 15.26 -21.23
C PHE A 253 5.88 13.78 -20.88
N ASP A 254 6.99 13.12 -21.21
CA ASP A 254 7.20 11.71 -20.93
C ASP A 254 8.51 11.51 -20.19
N ILE A 255 8.45 10.88 -19.02
CA ILE A 255 9.65 10.46 -18.28
C ILE A 255 9.89 8.98 -18.59
N LYS A 256 10.88 8.72 -19.45
CA LYS A 256 11.34 7.35 -19.71
C LYS A 256 11.77 6.67 -18.41
N TYR A 257 11.39 5.40 -18.26
CA TYR A 257 11.74 4.56 -17.10
C TYR A 257 11.20 5.04 -15.74
N PHE A 258 10.15 5.87 -15.73
CA PHE A 258 9.51 6.31 -14.49
C PHE A 258 9.08 5.14 -13.59
N GLU A 259 8.61 4.03 -14.18
CA GLU A 259 8.26 2.81 -13.44
C GLU A 259 9.45 2.14 -12.73
N ILE A 260 10.64 2.17 -13.35
CA ILE A 260 11.84 1.60 -12.74
C ILE A 260 12.27 2.47 -11.55
N MET A 261 12.23 3.80 -11.73
CA MET A 261 12.51 4.75 -10.64
C MET A 261 11.54 4.53 -9.47
N TYR A 262 10.26 4.33 -9.77
CA TYR A 262 9.21 4.09 -8.79
C TYR A 262 9.52 2.89 -7.86
N VAL A 263 9.85 1.72 -8.42
CA VAL A 263 10.18 0.51 -7.64
C VAL A 263 11.53 0.67 -6.91
N SER A 264 12.48 1.37 -7.55
CA SER A 264 13.81 1.61 -6.99
C SER A 264 13.77 2.44 -5.71
N VAL A 265 13.00 3.54 -5.69
CA VAL A 265 12.84 4.40 -4.51
C VAL A 265 12.27 3.62 -3.33
N ALA A 266 11.22 2.82 -3.56
CA ALA A 266 10.62 1.98 -2.52
C ALA A 266 11.62 0.95 -1.98
N THR A 267 12.41 0.34 -2.86
CA THR A 267 13.43 -0.65 -2.50
C THR A 267 14.56 -0.02 -1.69
N ILE A 268 15.01 1.19 -2.05
CA ILE A 268 16.00 1.96 -1.28
C ILE A 268 15.47 2.25 0.13
N TYR A 269 14.21 2.67 0.27
CA TYR A 269 13.58 2.94 1.56
C TYR A 269 13.51 1.68 2.43
N LEU A 270 13.16 0.55 1.82
CA LEU A 270 13.13 -0.74 2.50
C LEU A 270 14.53 -1.18 2.95
N PHE A 271 15.55 -1.02 2.11
CA PHE A 271 16.93 -1.37 2.45
C PHE A 271 17.46 -0.50 3.59
N ALA A 272 17.19 0.80 3.54
CA ALA A 272 17.53 1.73 4.61
C ALA A 272 16.90 1.29 5.94
N ALA A 273 15.60 0.96 5.95
CA ALA A 273 14.93 0.45 7.15
C ALA A 273 15.59 -0.84 7.68
N ILE A 274 15.91 -1.80 6.80
CA ILE A 274 16.57 -3.05 7.20
C ILE A 274 17.98 -2.80 7.76
N PHE A 275 18.75 -1.88 7.18
CA PHE A 275 20.08 -1.51 7.69
C PHE A 275 20.01 -0.80 9.05
N ILE A 276 19.02 0.07 9.26
CA ILE A 276 18.79 0.71 10.56
C ILE A 276 18.45 -0.35 11.62
N ILE A 277 17.59 -1.31 11.31
CA ILE A 277 17.30 -2.44 12.20
C ILE A 277 18.58 -3.21 12.54
N LYS A 278 19.46 -3.43 11.55
CA LYS A 278 20.74 -4.12 11.78
C LYS A 278 21.59 -3.37 12.80
N ASP A 279 21.73 -2.07 12.61
CA ASP A 279 22.55 -1.21 13.45
C ASP A 279 22.01 -1.18 14.88
N ASP A 280 20.70 -1.03 15.05
CA ASP A 280 20.04 -1.09 16.36
C ASP A 280 20.22 -2.45 17.04
N LEU A 281 20.12 -3.56 16.29
CA LEU A 281 20.36 -4.90 16.84
C LEU A 281 21.80 -5.10 17.31
N ILE A 282 22.78 -4.58 16.56
CA ILE A 282 24.20 -4.65 16.92
C ILE A 282 24.46 -3.83 18.20
N LYS A 283 23.92 -2.61 18.28
CA LYS A 283 24.02 -1.76 19.49
C LYS A 283 23.42 -2.44 20.71
N ASN A 284 22.20 -2.96 20.58
CA ASN A 284 21.51 -3.66 21.67
C ASN A 284 22.28 -4.91 22.14
N GLN A 285 22.92 -5.66 21.23
CA GLN A 285 23.76 -6.80 21.60
C GLN A 285 25.04 -6.37 22.35
N ALA A 286 25.66 -5.27 21.94
CA ALA A 286 26.84 -4.73 22.62
C ALA A 286 26.51 -4.24 24.04
N GLU A 287 25.40 -3.52 24.20
CA GLU A 287 24.90 -3.07 25.51
C GLU A 287 24.56 -4.26 26.41
N LEU A 288 23.87 -5.28 25.90
CA LEU A 288 23.54 -6.49 26.66
C LEU A 288 24.81 -7.23 27.10
N THR A 289 25.83 -7.30 26.22
CA THR A 289 27.12 -7.94 26.55
C THR A 289 27.83 -7.19 27.69
N LYS A 290 27.83 -5.85 27.66
CA LYS A 290 28.39 -5.02 28.73
C LYS A 290 27.64 -5.20 30.05
N ILE A 291 26.31 -5.29 30.03
CA ILE A 291 25.51 -5.55 31.24
C ILE A 291 25.85 -6.92 31.83
N ILE A 292 25.95 -7.96 30.99
CA ILE A 292 26.32 -9.31 31.44
C ILE A 292 27.73 -9.33 32.05
N GLU A 293 28.68 -8.59 31.47
CA GLU A 293 30.04 -8.48 32.01
C GLU A 293 30.07 -7.80 33.38
N VAL A 294 29.35 -6.67 33.53
CA VAL A 294 29.21 -5.99 34.83
C VAL A 294 28.55 -6.90 35.86
N GLN A 295 27.48 -7.62 35.50
CA GLN A 295 26.84 -8.57 36.42
C GLN A 295 27.78 -9.71 36.82
N LYS A 296 28.63 -10.21 35.91
CA LYS A 296 29.65 -11.21 36.24
C LYS A 296 30.72 -10.66 37.18
N GLN A 297 31.16 -9.41 37.00
CA GLN A 297 32.12 -8.76 37.89
C GLN A 297 31.53 -8.58 39.28
N VAL A 298 30.32 -8.02 39.39
CA VAL A 298 29.63 -7.86 40.68
C VAL A 298 29.42 -9.21 41.37
N ARG A 299 29.07 -10.27 40.63
CA ARG A 299 28.93 -11.60 41.21
C ARG A 299 30.25 -12.15 41.75
N LYS A 300 31.35 -12.00 41.00
CA LYS A 300 32.69 -12.39 41.48
C LYS A 300 33.11 -11.62 42.73
N GLU A 301 32.88 -10.30 42.75
CA GLU A 301 33.16 -9.48 43.94
C GLU A 301 32.30 -9.90 45.14
N MET A 302 31.05 -10.33 44.93
CA MET A 302 30.21 -10.85 46.01
C MET A 302 30.68 -12.23 46.50
N ASP A 303 31.12 -13.10 45.60
CA ASP A 303 31.65 -14.43 45.94
C ASP A 303 32.99 -14.28 46.70
N GLU A 304 33.92 -13.42 46.23
CA GLU A 304 35.18 -13.09 46.92
C GLU A 304 34.93 -12.45 48.30
N ASN A 305 33.99 -11.50 48.39
CA ASN A 305 33.62 -10.91 49.69
C ASN A 305 32.88 -11.87 50.63
N GLN A 306 32.25 -12.94 50.12
CA GLN A 306 31.67 -14.00 50.95
C GLN A 306 32.75 -14.95 51.46
N ASP A 307 33.69 -15.36 50.60
CA ASP A 307 34.84 -16.18 50.97
C ASP A 307 35.73 -15.49 52.03
N ASP A 308 35.95 -14.18 51.90
CA ASP A 308 36.67 -13.37 52.90
C ASP A 308 35.92 -13.27 54.25
N ARG A 309 34.58 -13.28 54.22
CA ARG A 309 33.76 -13.24 55.45
C ARG A 309 33.68 -14.60 56.15
N ASP A 310 33.65 -15.70 55.40
CA ASP A 310 33.60 -17.05 55.96
C ASP A 310 34.98 -17.54 56.44
N SER A 311 36.07 -17.18 55.76
CA SER A 311 37.44 -17.40 56.24
C SER A 311 37.74 -16.60 57.52
N GLY A 312 37.31 -15.34 57.61
CA GLY A 312 37.41 -14.53 58.83
C GLY A 312 36.57 -15.00 60.02
N LYS A 313 35.55 -15.84 59.80
CA LYS A 313 34.79 -16.51 60.88
C LYS A 313 35.48 -17.78 61.39
N GLN A 314 36.07 -18.58 60.51
CA GLN A 314 36.81 -19.78 60.92
C GLN A 314 38.06 -19.46 61.76
N ASP A 315 38.73 -18.34 61.49
CA ASP A 315 39.89 -17.91 62.29
C ASP A 315 39.50 -17.37 63.68
N LYS A 316 38.25 -16.92 63.87
CA LYS A 316 37.72 -16.54 65.20
C LYS A 316 37.31 -17.73 66.05
N GLU A 317 36.86 -18.84 65.46
CA GLU A 317 36.51 -20.05 66.21
C GLU A 317 37.74 -20.87 66.65
N LYS A 318 38.90 -20.73 65.99
CA LYS A 318 40.13 -21.43 66.38
C LYS A 318 40.89 -20.81 67.56
N ASN A 319 40.55 -19.59 68.02
CA ASN A 319 41.32 -18.85 69.01
C ASN A 319 40.69 -18.81 70.42
N SER A 320 39.62 -19.56 70.68
CA SER A 320 39.07 -19.76 72.03
C SER A 320 39.29 -21.21 72.47
N GLY A 321 40.49 -21.50 72.97
CA GLY A 321 40.86 -22.81 73.48
C GLY A 321 40.46 -23.04 74.95
N VAL A 322 39.90 -24.24 75.19
CA VAL A 322 40.10 -25.16 76.35
C VAL A 322 39.24 -24.91 77.62
N PRO A 323 38.80 -25.92 78.43
CA PRO A 323 38.53 -27.37 78.23
C PRO A 323 37.16 -27.90 78.76
N GLU A 324 36.96 -29.20 78.53
CA GLU A 324 35.97 -30.20 79.00
C GLU A 324 35.46 -30.14 80.46
N SER A 325 34.21 -30.58 80.67
CA SER A 325 33.92 -31.73 81.58
C SER A 325 32.46 -32.24 81.46
N SER A 326 32.36 -33.52 81.07
CA SER A 326 31.51 -34.62 81.57
C SER A 326 30.05 -34.41 82.05
N ASP A 327 29.18 -35.19 81.38
CA ASP A 327 28.26 -36.20 81.94
C ASP A 327 26.74 -35.95 82.17
N VAL A 328 25.98 -36.69 81.34
CA VAL A 328 24.85 -37.59 81.65
C VAL A 328 23.39 -37.05 81.68
N LYS A 329 22.69 -37.45 80.60
CA LYS A 329 21.31 -37.98 80.45
C LYS A 329 20.16 -37.37 81.26
N ASP A 330 19.09 -37.00 80.55
CA ASP A 330 17.80 -37.68 80.75
C ASP A 330 16.94 -37.71 79.46
N LYS A 331 16.10 -38.76 79.35
CA LYS A 331 15.26 -39.12 78.21
C LYS A 331 13.83 -38.60 78.35
N GLY A 332 13.24 -38.28 77.19
CA GLY A 332 11.80 -38.17 76.95
C GLY A 332 11.56 -37.08 75.90
N LYS A 333 10.67 -37.16 74.91
CA LYS A 333 9.65 -38.11 74.46
C LYS A 333 8.97 -37.40 73.26
N VAL A 334 8.49 -38.11 72.22
CA VAL A 334 7.27 -37.77 71.42
C VAL A 334 7.41 -36.52 70.49
N ASP A 335 7.04 -36.45 69.21
CA ASP A 335 6.22 -37.24 68.27
C ASP A 335 6.67 -36.88 66.84
N GLY A 336 6.42 -37.76 65.87
CA GLY A 336 6.55 -37.42 64.45
C GLY A 336 6.67 -38.65 63.55
N LYS A 337 5.52 -39.22 63.15
CA LYS A 337 5.46 -40.40 62.28
C LYS A 337 4.80 -40.05 60.94
N ASN A 338 5.35 -40.69 59.91
CA ASN A 338 4.94 -40.89 58.51
C ASN A 338 5.59 -39.90 57.51
N ASN A 339 6.63 -40.27 56.75
CA ASN A 339 6.73 -41.30 55.67
C ASN A 339 5.59 -41.15 54.66
N GLU A 340 5.77 -41.20 53.34
CA GLU A 340 6.86 -41.34 52.37
C GLU A 340 6.11 -41.34 51.00
N LYS A 341 6.82 -41.22 49.86
CA LYS A 341 6.40 -41.71 48.52
C LYS A 341 5.31 -40.89 47.79
N ASP A 342 5.26 -40.73 46.47
CA ASP A 342 5.99 -41.22 45.30
C ASP A 342 5.39 -40.48 44.08
N ASN A 343 5.94 -40.74 42.90
CA ASN A 343 5.45 -40.49 41.54
C ASN A 343 6.09 -39.27 40.87
N GLY A 344 6.83 -39.41 39.77
CA GLY A 344 6.81 -40.49 38.79
C GLY A 344 6.60 -39.84 37.43
N VAL A 345 7.68 -39.84 36.64
CA VAL A 345 7.72 -39.38 35.25
C VAL A 345 6.91 -40.36 34.39
N GLU A 346 5.99 -39.85 33.58
CA GLU A 346 5.35 -40.61 32.51
C GLU A 346 5.46 -39.81 31.19
N ASP A 347 6.30 -40.34 30.30
CA ASP A 347 6.32 -40.05 28.87
C ASP A 347 4.98 -40.45 28.24
N ARG A 348 4.48 -39.63 27.30
CA ARG A 348 3.49 -40.05 26.30
C ARG A 348 3.86 -39.54 24.92
N GLU A 349 4.08 -40.50 24.03
CA GLU A 349 4.23 -40.33 22.58
C GLU A 349 2.89 -40.05 21.87
N ALA A 350 3.06 -39.54 20.63
CA ALA A 350 2.24 -39.71 19.41
C ALA A 350 1.24 -38.60 19.03
N PRO A 351 0.87 -38.43 17.73
CA PRO A 351 1.45 -39.00 16.49
C PRO A 351 1.66 -37.98 15.34
N GLU A 352 2.36 -38.45 14.30
CA GLU A 352 2.35 -37.93 12.93
C GLU A 352 0.96 -38.02 12.27
N GLY A 353 0.63 -37.04 11.41
CA GLY A 353 -0.59 -37.04 10.60
C GLY A 353 -0.50 -36.09 9.40
N THR A 354 -0.20 -36.68 8.24
CA THR A 354 -0.61 -36.36 6.86
C THR A 354 -1.28 -35.00 6.55
N ASN A 355 -0.65 -34.25 5.64
CA ASN A 355 -1.28 -33.18 4.87
C ASN A 355 -2.09 -33.76 3.70
N ALA A 356 -3.31 -33.29 3.57
CA ALA A 356 -4.08 -33.21 2.33
C ALA A 356 -4.39 -31.73 2.08
#